data_AF-A0A5S4GU09-F1
#
_entry.id   AF-A0A5S4GU09-F1
#
_cell.length_a   1.000
_cell.length_b   1.000
_cell.length_c   1.000
_cell.angle_alpha   90.00
_cell.angle_beta   90.00
_cell.angle_gamma   90.00
#
_symmetry.space_group_name_H-M   'P 1'
#
loop_
_entity.id
_entity.type
_entity.pdbx_description
1 polymer ?
#
loop_
_entity_poly.entity_id
_entity_poly.type
_entity_poly.pdbx_seq_one_letter_code
_entity_poly.pdbx_strand_id
1 'polypeptide(L)'
;MAASREWTSAEAFDRLRGWSNGYVEIVPKISVARVFDGVRDGVPYFLPGHPRVHDPRLAGYLKAGAAILSTASTELDHLDPARGAVVPLSFRTDGTWVWTDTVTYYLEEHGIRPDEELCAHIAAQGFRCPAVDQAVAEQTLRELRRSSSS
;
A
#
# COMPACT_ATOMS: atom_id res chain seq x y z
N MET A 1 -3.97 -42.05 -26.24
CA MET A 1 -5.03 -41.57 -27.17
C MET A 1 -6.03 -40.77 -26.36
N ALA A 2 -6.34 -39.57 -26.85
CA ALA A 2 -7.14 -38.55 -26.19
C ALA A 2 -8.63 -38.89 -26.15
N ALA A 3 -9.32 -38.35 -25.13
CA ALA A 3 -10.55 -37.59 -25.31
C ALA A 3 -10.72 -36.66 -24.11
N SER A 4 -10.10 -35.49 -24.22
CA SER A 4 -10.28 -34.36 -23.32
C SER A 4 -11.73 -33.90 -23.37
N ARG A 5 -12.44 -33.96 -22.25
CA ARG A 5 -13.65 -33.16 -22.06
C ARG A 5 -13.19 -31.87 -21.38
N GLU A 6 -13.16 -30.80 -22.17
CA GLU A 6 -12.96 -29.44 -21.67
C GLU A 6 -14.14 -29.10 -20.74
N TRP A 7 -13.84 -28.84 -19.48
CA TRP A 7 -14.82 -28.29 -18.56
C TRP A 7 -14.89 -26.78 -18.76
N THR A 8 -16.10 -26.23 -18.78
CA THR A 8 -16.25 -24.78 -18.85
C THR A 8 -15.90 -24.14 -17.50
N SER A 9 -15.40 -22.89 -17.53
CA SER A 9 -14.97 -22.16 -16.32
C SER A 9 -16.05 -22.06 -15.24
N ALA A 10 -17.33 -22.15 -15.60
CA ALA A 10 -18.46 -22.13 -14.67
C ALA A 10 -18.67 -23.48 -13.95
N GLU A 11 -18.45 -24.60 -14.64
CA GLU A 11 -18.58 -25.96 -14.08
C GLU A 11 -17.37 -26.33 -13.22
N ALA A 12 -16.18 -25.81 -13.55
CA ALA A 12 -15.02 -25.85 -12.68
C ALA A 12 -15.25 -25.06 -11.37
N PHE A 13 -16.01 -23.97 -11.44
CA PHE A 13 -16.29 -23.07 -10.32
C PHE A 13 -17.23 -23.68 -9.28
N ASP A 14 -18.28 -24.40 -9.70
CA ASP A 14 -19.27 -24.96 -8.78
C ASP A 14 -18.74 -26.18 -8.01
N ARG A 15 -17.75 -26.88 -8.58
CA ARG A 15 -17.08 -28.04 -7.94
C ARG A 15 -16.01 -27.66 -6.92
N LEU A 16 -15.58 -26.40 -6.87
CA LEU A 16 -14.58 -25.90 -5.91
C LEU A 16 -15.17 -25.55 -4.54
N ARG A 17 -16.49 -25.65 -4.33
CA ARG A 17 -17.15 -25.38 -3.04
C ARG A 17 -17.13 -26.53 -2.04
N GLY A 18 -16.16 -27.42 -2.14
CA GLY A 18 -16.02 -28.53 -1.21
C GLY A 18 -14.64 -29.14 -1.27
N TRP A 19 -13.68 -28.54 -0.55
CA TRP A 19 -12.77 -29.22 0.38
C TRP A 19 -11.72 -28.24 0.89
N SER A 20 -11.42 -28.40 2.16
CA SER A 20 -10.58 -27.56 3.02
C SER A 20 -9.11 -27.53 2.58
N ASN A 21 -8.67 -26.34 2.17
CA ASN A 21 -7.38 -25.74 2.54
C ASN A 21 -7.58 -24.22 2.44
N GLY A 22 -7.75 -23.58 3.59
CA GLY A 22 -8.22 -22.19 3.75
C GLY A 22 -7.25 -21.10 3.29
N TYR A 23 -6.78 -21.16 2.04
CA TYR A 23 -6.10 -20.09 1.34
C TYR A 23 -6.91 -19.75 0.08
N VAL A 24 -8.07 -19.11 0.28
CA VAL A 24 -8.73 -18.35 -0.78
C VAL A 24 -9.08 -17.00 -0.19
N GLU A 25 -8.12 -16.10 -0.21
CA GLU A 25 -8.42 -14.69 -0.41
C GLU A 25 -7.83 -14.31 -1.76
N ILE A 26 -8.70 -13.86 -2.63
CA ILE A 26 -8.35 -13.18 -3.88
C ILE A 26 -7.38 -12.07 -3.47
N VAL A 27 -6.08 -12.16 -3.78
CA VAL A 27 -5.21 -10.98 -3.69
C VAL A 27 -5.83 -9.97 -4.65
N PRO A 28 -6.38 -8.84 -4.19
CA PRO A 28 -6.85 -7.82 -5.11
C PRO A 28 -5.63 -7.30 -5.87
N LYS A 29 -5.86 -6.61 -6.99
CA LYS A 29 -4.82 -5.82 -7.66
C LYS A 29 -4.24 -4.82 -6.63
N ILE A 30 -3.07 -5.13 -6.07
CA ILE A 30 -2.44 -4.30 -5.03
C ILE A 30 -2.18 -2.91 -5.63
N SER A 31 -2.69 -1.88 -5.00
CA SER A 31 -2.41 -0.48 -5.36
C SER A 31 -1.24 0.04 -4.52
N VAL A 32 -0.37 0.85 -5.12
CA VAL A 32 0.75 1.49 -4.41
C VAL A 32 0.51 2.98 -4.34
N ALA A 33 0.51 3.52 -3.13
CA ALA A 33 0.35 4.95 -2.90
C ALA A 33 1.56 5.72 -3.42
N ARG A 34 1.30 6.81 -4.16
CA ARG A 34 2.33 7.78 -4.52
C ARG A 34 2.58 8.71 -3.33
N VAL A 35 3.85 9.03 -3.10
CA VAL A 35 4.23 10.03 -2.09
C VAL A 35 4.35 11.40 -2.73
N PHE A 36 5.11 11.50 -3.84
CA PHE A 36 5.48 12.77 -4.46
C PHE A 36 4.73 13.00 -5.76
N ASP A 37 4.61 14.27 -6.17
CA ASP A 37 3.95 14.65 -7.43
C ASP A 37 4.82 14.35 -8.65
N GLY A 38 6.14 14.26 -8.46
CA GLY A 38 7.07 13.88 -9.51
C GLY A 38 8.52 13.91 -9.06
N VAL A 39 9.41 13.75 -10.03
CA VAL A 39 10.87 13.81 -9.86
C VAL A 39 11.45 14.80 -10.87
N ARG A 40 12.38 15.65 -10.43
CA ARG A 40 13.14 16.57 -11.28
C ARG A 40 14.62 16.43 -10.96
N ASP A 41 15.42 16.14 -11.98
CA ASP A 41 16.87 15.94 -11.85
C ASP A 41 17.25 14.91 -10.77
N GLY A 42 16.44 13.85 -10.64
CA GLY A 42 16.61 12.80 -9.63
C GLY A 42 16.11 13.15 -8.23
N VAL A 43 15.60 14.36 -8.01
CA VAL A 43 15.06 14.81 -6.72
C VAL A 43 13.53 14.80 -6.75
N PRO A 44 12.86 14.08 -5.84
CA PRO A 44 11.40 14.09 -5.74
C PRO A 44 10.90 15.46 -5.26
N TYR A 45 9.68 15.85 -5.70
CA TYR A 45 9.09 17.14 -5.32
C TYR A 45 7.56 17.08 -5.14
N PHE A 46 7.05 18.04 -4.38
CA PHE A 46 5.63 18.40 -4.31
C PHE A 46 5.36 19.67 -5.12
N LEU A 47 4.22 19.74 -5.80
CA LEU A 47 3.75 20.94 -6.47
C LEU A 47 3.34 21.99 -5.42
N PRO A 48 3.52 23.31 -5.68
CA PRO A 48 3.13 24.36 -4.74
C PRO A 48 1.64 24.33 -4.33
N GLY A 49 0.77 23.82 -5.19
CA GLY A 49 -0.66 23.66 -4.95
C GLY A 49 -1.07 22.30 -4.40
N HIS A 50 -0.11 21.45 -3.99
CA HIS A 50 -0.42 20.14 -3.43
C HIS A 50 -1.35 20.30 -2.20
N PRO A 51 -2.50 19.62 -2.17
CA PRO A 51 -3.49 19.84 -1.11
C PRO A 51 -2.93 19.53 0.28
N ARG A 52 -3.36 20.31 1.27
CA ARG A 52 -3.01 20.08 2.68
C ARG A 52 -4.20 19.58 3.48
N VAL A 53 -3.94 18.74 4.46
CA VAL A 53 -4.95 18.21 5.38
C VAL A 53 -4.32 17.95 6.75
N HIS A 54 -5.08 18.25 7.80
CA HIS A 54 -4.76 17.86 9.18
C HIS A 54 -5.91 17.02 9.71
N ASP A 55 -5.88 15.71 9.46
CA ASP A 55 -6.87 14.77 9.97
C ASP A 55 -6.16 13.65 10.76
N PRO A 56 -6.28 13.64 12.11
CA PRO A 56 -5.62 12.62 12.93
C PRO A 56 -6.16 11.21 12.65
N ARG A 57 -7.37 11.06 12.09
CA ARG A 57 -7.92 9.75 11.73
C ARG A 57 -7.20 9.17 10.53
N LEU A 58 -6.78 10.02 9.58
CA LEU A 58 -6.00 9.61 8.42
C LEU A 58 -4.61 9.13 8.84
N ALA A 59 -3.92 9.90 9.69
CA ALA A 59 -2.64 9.48 10.26
C ALA A 59 -2.78 8.20 11.10
N GLY A 60 -3.86 8.08 11.88
CA GLY A 60 -4.19 6.89 12.64
C GLY A 60 -4.34 5.64 11.76
N TYR A 61 -5.04 5.74 10.62
CA TYR A 61 -5.17 4.65 9.66
C TYR A 61 -3.82 4.23 9.09
N LEU A 62 -3.04 5.19 8.58
CA LEU A 62 -1.75 4.91 7.94
C LEU A 62 -0.76 4.23 8.88
N LYS A 63 -0.74 4.65 10.16
CA LYS A 63 0.10 4.04 11.20
C LYS A 63 -0.38 2.65 11.63
N ALA A 64 -1.67 2.37 11.53
CA ALA A 64 -2.26 1.08 11.89
C ALA A 64 -2.04 -0.02 10.84
N GLY A 65 -1.61 0.34 9.62
CA GLY A 65 -1.27 -0.63 8.58
C GLY A 65 -0.19 -1.63 9.01
N ALA A 66 -0.33 -2.87 8.57
CA ALA A 66 0.63 -3.94 8.86
C ALA A 66 1.94 -3.68 8.12
N ALA A 67 3.06 -3.74 8.83
CA ALA A 67 4.37 -3.54 8.21
C ALA A 67 4.74 -4.75 7.34
N ILE A 68 4.96 -4.53 6.04
CA ILE A 68 5.42 -5.57 5.10
C ILE A 68 6.94 -5.50 4.88
N LEU A 69 7.55 -4.34 5.12
CA LEU A 69 8.99 -4.15 5.15
C LEU A 69 9.31 -3.16 6.26
N SER A 70 10.02 -3.62 7.28
CA SER A 70 10.54 -2.75 8.33
C SER A 70 12.03 -2.49 8.09
N THR A 71 12.41 -1.22 8.06
CA THR A 71 13.80 -0.80 7.92
C THR A 71 14.09 0.40 8.83
N ALA A 72 15.34 0.52 9.27
CA ALA A 72 15.84 1.72 9.95
C ALA A 72 16.30 2.81 8.97
N SER A 73 16.25 2.55 7.66
CA SER A 73 16.64 3.52 6.63
C SER A 73 15.73 4.73 6.64
N THR A 74 16.34 5.90 6.48
CA THR A 74 15.67 7.19 6.33
C THR A 74 16.15 7.92 5.08
N GLU A 75 15.32 8.84 4.60
CA GLU A 75 15.62 9.76 3.50
C GLU A 75 15.58 11.22 3.99
N LEU A 76 16.16 12.12 3.19
CA LEU A 76 16.12 13.56 3.44
C LEU A 76 14.69 14.08 3.43
N ASP A 77 14.40 15.00 4.34
CA ASP A 77 13.18 15.78 4.25
C ASP A 77 13.33 16.81 3.12
N HIS A 78 12.56 16.61 2.04
CA HIS A 78 12.64 17.44 0.84
C HIS A 78 11.93 18.80 1.01
N LEU A 79 11.07 18.94 2.02
CA LEU A 79 10.40 20.21 2.34
C LEU A 79 11.16 21.00 3.40
N ASP A 80 11.86 20.32 4.31
CA ASP A 80 12.76 20.93 5.29
C ASP A 80 14.10 20.19 5.38
N PRO A 81 15.04 20.46 4.43
CA PRO A 81 16.33 19.79 4.40
C PRO A 81 17.20 20.00 5.66
N ALA A 82 16.90 21.01 6.47
CA ALA A 82 17.65 21.28 7.70
C ALA A 82 17.45 20.17 8.76
N ARG A 83 16.38 19.39 8.66
CA ARG A 83 16.14 18.21 9.52
C ARG A 83 17.03 17.01 9.18
N GLY A 84 17.62 17.00 8.00
CA GLY A 84 18.45 15.89 7.52
C GLY A 84 17.63 14.65 7.15
N ALA A 85 18.26 13.48 7.29
CA ALA A 85 17.67 12.20 6.89
C ALA A 85 16.77 11.62 7.99
N VAL A 86 15.53 12.08 8.04
CA VAL A 86 14.55 11.71 9.08
C VAL A 86 13.30 11.03 8.54
N VAL A 87 13.12 11.00 7.22
CA VAL A 87 11.89 10.49 6.60
C VAL A 87 11.94 8.96 6.53
N PRO A 88 11.06 8.21 7.21
CA PRO A 88 11.15 6.75 7.26
C PRO A 88 10.77 6.08 5.94
N LEU A 89 11.42 4.96 5.62
CA LEU A 89 11.24 4.20 4.37
C LEU A 89 10.61 2.82 4.56
N SER A 90 10.00 2.55 5.73
CA SER A 90 9.28 1.29 5.96
C SER A 90 7.99 1.25 5.13
N PHE A 91 7.57 0.04 4.72
CA PHE A 91 6.35 -0.17 3.93
C PHE A 91 5.26 -0.82 4.78
N ARG A 92 4.03 -0.40 4.56
CA ARG A 92 2.82 -0.90 5.21
C ARG A 92 1.76 -1.29 4.20
N THR A 93 0.81 -2.11 4.67
CA THR A 93 -0.36 -2.54 3.91
C THR A 93 -1.62 -2.62 4.77
N ASP A 94 -2.78 -2.44 4.15
CA ASP A 94 -4.09 -2.86 4.69
C ASP A 94 -4.65 -4.11 3.98
N GLY A 95 -3.82 -4.78 3.17
CA GLY A 95 -4.21 -5.92 2.33
C GLY A 95 -4.67 -5.54 0.93
N THR A 96 -5.00 -4.26 0.67
CA THR A 96 -5.39 -3.75 -0.67
C THR A 96 -4.42 -2.69 -1.18
N TRP A 97 -3.98 -1.79 -0.31
CA TRP A 97 -3.03 -0.72 -0.60
C TRP A 97 -1.70 -0.96 0.08
N VAL A 98 -0.62 -0.57 -0.59
CA VAL A 98 0.72 -0.46 -0.01
C VAL A 98 1.13 1.00 0.01
N TRP A 99 1.67 1.46 1.12
CA TRP A 99 2.25 2.80 1.26
C TRP A 99 3.53 2.75 2.08
N THR A 100 4.36 3.78 1.97
CA THR A 100 5.52 3.96 2.84
C THR A 100 5.18 4.82 4.05
N ASP A 101 5.92 4.66 5.14
CA ASP A 101 5.85 5.54 6.31
C ASP A 101 6.24 6.99 5.97
N THR A 102 6.86 7.21 4.81
CA THR A 102 7.07 8.52 4.17
C THR A 102 5.76 9.29 3.99
N VAL A 103 4.67 8.61 3.59
CA VAL A 103 3.33 9.21 3.45
C VAL A 103 2.83 9.73 4.80
N THR A 104 2.96 8.90 5.84
CA THR A 104 2.59 9.25 7.21
C THR A 104 3.40 10.45 7.69
N TYR A 105 4.72 10.45 7.47
CA TYR A 105 5.62 11.53 7.86
C TYR A 105 5.20 12.86 7.24
N TYR A 106 5.03 12.93 5.91
CA TYR A 106 4.67 14.19 5.25
C TYR A 106 3.27 14.68 5.60
N LEU A 107 2.34 13.76 5.91
CA LEU A 107 1.03 14.13 6.46
C LEU A 107 1.16 14.77 7.85
N GLU A 108 1.87 14.12 8.78
CA GLU A 108 1.96 14.59 10.16
C GLU A 108 2.82 15.86 10.31
N GLU A 109 3.99 15.88 9.67
CA GLU A 109 4.98 16.94 9.84
C GLU A 109 4.71 18.15 8.94
N HIS A 110 4.20 17.91 7.73
CA HIS A 110 4.02 18.94 6.72
C HIS A 110 2.57 19.15 6.30
N GLY A 111 1.62 18.37 6.82
CA GLY A 111 0.21 18.46 6.43
C GLY A 111 -0.05 18.11 4.96
N ILE A 112 0.87 17.43 4.28
CA ILE A 112 0.69 17.03 2.89
C ILE A 112 -0.39 15.96 2.81
N ARG A 113 -1.42 16.19 2.00
CA ARG A 113 -2.48 15.20 1.79
C ARG A 113 -1.90 13.98 1.04
N PRO A 114 -2.15 12.75 1.50
CA PRO A 114 -1.80 11.56 0.73
C PRO A 114 -2.49 11.52 -0.64
N ASP A 115 -2.08 10.57 -1.48
CA ASP A 115 -2.72 10.28 -2.76
C ASP A 115 -4.25 10.24 -2.61
N GLU A 116 -4.96 10.85 -3.56
CA GLU A 116 -6.41 11.04 -3.50
C GLU A 116 -7.18 9.73 -3.49
N GLU A 117 -6.73 8.74 -4.26
CA GLU A 117 -7.36 7.42 -4.32
C GLU A 117 -7.15 6.67 -3.00
N LEU A 118 -5.97 6.81 -2.38
CA LEU A 118 -5.72 6.28 -1.04
C LEU A 118 -6.63 6.97 -0.01
N CYS A 119 -6.76 8.30 -0.05
CA CYS A 119 -7.65 9.02 0.86
C CYS A 119 -9.11 8.56 0.71
N ALA A 120 -9.57 8.37 -0.53
CA ALA A 120 -10.92 7.88 -0.83
C ALA A 120 -11.13 6.45 -0.30
N HIS A 121 -10.13 5.57 -0.48
CA HIS A 121 -10.14 4.22 0.08
C HIS A 121 -10.22 4.23 1.62
N ILE A 122 -9.38 5.03 2.29
CA ILE A 122 -9.37 5.15 3.75
C ILE A 122 -10.71 5.67 4.28
N ALA A 123 -11.29 6.66 3.60
CA ALA A 123 -12.60 7.18 3.96
C ALA A 123 -13.70 6.12 3.79
N ALA A 124 -13.65 5.30 2.74
CA ALA A 124 -14.58 4.19 2.53
C ALA A 124 -14.45 3.09 3.60
N GLN A 125 -13.25 2.89 4.16
CA GLN A 125 -13.00 2.02 5.32
C GLN A 125 -13.40 2.66 6.66
N GLY A 126 -14.00 3.86 6.65
CA GLY A 126 -14.42 4.56 7.86
C GLY A 126 -13.24 4.92 8.78
N PHE A 127 -12.05 5.14 8.22
CA PHE A 127 -10.81 5.42 8.95
C PHE A 127 -10.42 4.32 9.95
N ARG A 128 -10.82 3.07 9.70
CA ARG A 128 -10.40 1.91 10.49
C ARG A 128 -9.60 0.97 9.62
N CYS A 129 -8.29 0.90 9.86
CA CYS A 129 -7.43 -0.03 9.15
C CYS A 129 -7.82 -1.47 9.55
N PRO A 130 -8.12 -2.36 8.59
CA PRO A 130 -8.34 -3.76 8.88
C PRO A 130 -7.07 -4.40 9.45
N ALA A 131 -7.24 -5.42 10.29
CA ALA A 131 -6.14 -6.27 10.68
C ALA A 131 -5.74 -7.14 9.48
N VAL A 132 -4.46 -7.16 9.15
CA VAL A 132 -3.91 -7.97 8.05
C VAL A 132 -3.16 -9.15 8.63
N ASP A 133 -3.49 -10.36 8.17
CA ASP A 133 -2.75 -11.57 8.55
C ASP A 133 -1.30 -11.48 8.05
N GLN A 134 -0.36 -11.98 8.85
CA GLN A 134 1.04 -12.05 8.49
C GLN A 134 1.27 -12.75 7.13
N ALA A 135 0.50 -13.79 6.82
CA ALA A 135 0.61 -14.50 5.54
C ALA A 135 0.27 -13.59 4.34
N VAL A 136 -0.72 -12.71 4.50
CA VAL A 136 -1.10 -11.71 3.49
C VAL A 136 -0.01 -10.66 3.36
N ALA A 137 0.52 -10.14 4.46
CA ALA A 137 1.64 -9.19 4.46
C ALA A 137 2.89 -9.75 3.73
N GLU A 138 3.26 -11.00 4.00
CA GLU A 138 4.37 -11.69 3.34
C GLU A 138 4.11 -11.95 1.86
N GLN A 139 2.85 -12.22 1.47
CA GLN A 139 2.47 -12.34 0.08
C GLN A 139 2.56 -11.00 -0.66
N THR A 140 2.02 -9.92 -0.08
CA THR A 140 2.11 -8.55 -0.60
C THR A 140 3.58 -8.16 -0.86
N LEU A 141 4.48 -8.41 0.09
CA LEU A 141 5.91 -8.14 -0.08
C LEU A 141 6.51 -8.92 -1.26
N ARG A 142 6.19 -10.21 -1.39
CA ARG A 142 6.67 -11.06 -2.49
C ARG A 142 6.21 -10.55 -3.84
N GLU A 143 4.97 -10.07 -3.93
CA GLU A 143 4.42 -9.51 -5.17
C GLU A 143 5.07 -8.17 -5.52
N LEU A 144 5.20 -7.26 -4.55
CA LEU A 144 5.88 -5.98 -4.75
C LEU A 144 7.30 -6.16 -5.32
N ARG A 145 8.07 -7.12 -4.77
CA ARG A 145 9.42 -7.42 -5.24
C ARG A 145 9.47 -7.96 -6.67
N ARG A 146 8.48 -8.74 -7.10
CA ARG A 146 8.41 -9.24 -8.50
C ARG A 146 8.11 -8.09 -9.46
N SER A 147 7.19 -7.21 -9.11
CA SER A 147 6.79 -6.08 -9.95
C SER A 147 7.91 -5.06 -10.15
N SER A 148 8.82 -4.89 -9.19
CA SER A 148 9.97 -3.98 -9.32
C SER A 148 11.14 -4.54 -10.16
N SER A 149 11.05 -5.77 -10.67
CA SER A 149 12.10 -6.43 -11.47
C SER A 149 11.70 -6.67 -12.93
N SER A 150 10.65 -6.02 -13.43
CA SER A 150 10.21 -6.06 -14.85
C SER A 150 10.36 -4.71 -15.52
#